data_AF-A0A968G9P5-F1
#
_entry.id   AF-A0A968G9P5-F1
#
_cell.length_a   1.000
_cell.length_b   1.000
_cell.length_c   1.000
_cell.angle_alpha   90.00
_cell.angle_beta   90.00
_cell.angle_gamma   90.00
#
_symmetry.space_group_name_H-M   'P 1'
#
loop_
_entity.id
_entity.type
_entity.pdbx_description
1 polymer ?
#
loop_
_entity_poly.entity_id
_entity_poly.type
_entity_poly.pdbx_seq_one_letter_code
_entity_poly.pdbx_strand_id
1 'polypeptide(L)' 'MRFELHANELRVSTSLEKAINNKVGKIEERLKRYHPDAADLELRLDHLPKVNEYECALVLRAFKETLHAKKA' A
#
# COMPACT_ATOMS: atom_id res chain seq x y z
N MET A 1 3.93 -8.25 -5.97
CA MET A 1 3.30 -7.01 -5.51
C MET A 1 4.35 -6.18 -4.81
N ARG A 2 4.59 -4.93 -5.20
CA ARG A 2 5.52 -4.04 -4.47
C ARG A 2 4.75 -3.32 -3.36
N PHE A 3 5.38 -3.15 -2.20
CA PHE A 3 4.83 -2.36 -1.09
C PHE A 3 5.68 -1.11 -0.87
N GLU A 4 5.02 0.04 -0.72
CA GLU A 4 5.65 1.31 -0.39
C GLU A 4 4.95 1.97 0.81
N LEU A 5 5.75 2.44 1.77
CA LEU A 5 5.29 3.19 2.93
C LEU A 5 5.78 4.63 2.83
N HIS A 6 4.83 5.58 2.78
CA HIS A 6 5.10 7.00 2.94
C HIS A 6 4.62 7.43 4.32
N ALA A 7 5.53 7.95 5.15
CA ALA A 7 5.20 8.46 6.47
C ALA A 7 5.74 9.89 6.57
N ASN A 8 4.99 10.88 6.05
CA ASN A 8 5.48 12.25 5.99
C ASN A 8 5.57 12.81 7.40
N GLU A 9 6.80 13.15 7.81
CA GLU A 9 7.13 13.75 9.12
C GLU A 9 6.74 12.90 10.35
N LEU A 10 6.14 11.72 10.13
CA LEU A 10 5.72 10.77 11.14
C LEU A 10 6.87 9.83 11.49
N ARG A 11 7.26 9.86 12.77
CA ARG A 11 8.20 8.86 13.30
C ARG A 11 7.51 7.50 13.37
N VAL A 12 7.89 6.60 12.47
CA VAL A 12 7.41 5.21 12.50
C VAL A 12 8.14 4.47 13.62
N SER A 13 7.41 4.11 14.68
CA SER A 13 7.94 3.26 15.74
C SER A 13 7.96 1.78 15.30
N THR A 14 8.78 0.97 15.97
CA THR A 14 8.83 -0.49 15.72
C THR A 14 7.46 -1.18 15.93
N SER A 15 6.65 -0.68 16.88
CA SER A 15 5.31 -1.21 17.12
C SER A 15 4.35 -0.88 15.97
N LEU A 16 4.44 0.33 15.43
CA LEU A 16 3.64 0.76 14.28
C LEU A 16 4.06 0.01 13.01
N GLU A 17 5.35 -0.14 12.78
CA GLU A 17 5.90 -0.91 11.67
C GLU A 17 5.40 -2.37 11.71
N LYS A 18 5.42 -3.01 12.89
CA LYS A 18 4.87 -4.36 13.06
C LYS A 18 3.37 -4.41 12.75
N ALA A 19 2.60 -3.41 13.17
CA ALA A 19 1.17 -3.33 12.87
C ALA A 19 0.91 -3.16 11.36
N ILE A 20 1.69 -2.31 10.69
CA ILE A 20 1.64 -2.10 9.23
C ILE A 20 1.95 -3.41 8.52
N ASN A 21 3.07 -4.06 8.83
CA ASN A 21 3.49 -5.31 8.18
C ASN A 21 2.44 -6.42 8.33
N ASN A 22 1.86 -6.58 9.52
CA ASN A 22 0.78 -7.54 9.75
C ASN A 22 -0.45 -7.23 8.88
N LYS A 23 -0.78 -5.96 8.68
CA LYS A 23 -1.92 -5.54 7.87
C LYS A 23 -1.64 -5.73 6.38
N VAL A 24 -0.45 -5.35 5.92
CA VAL A 24 0.02 -5.52 4.55
C VAL A 24 0.02 -6.99 4.15
N GLY A 25 0.51 -7.89 5.01
CA GLY A 25 0.48 -9.34 4.74
C GLY A 25 -0.94 -9.86 4.49
N LYS A 26 -1.92 -9.46 5.31
CA LYS A 26 -3.33 -9.83 5.11
C LYS A 26 -3.92 -9.25 3.83
N ILE A 27 -3.52 -8.03 3.45
CA ILE A 27 -3.95 -7.39 2.20
C ILE A 27 -3.36 -8.16 1.02
N GLU A 28 -2.08 -8.51 1.05
CA GLU A 28 -1.41 -9.28 0.01
C GLU A 28 -2.07 -10.64 -0.21
N GLU A 29 -2.34 -11.39 0.86
CA GLU A 29 -3.05 -12.68 0.77
C GLU A 29 -4.43 -12.53 0.12
N ARG A 30 -5.15 -11.46 0.46
CA ARG A 30 -6.48 -11.19 -0.08
C ARG A 30 -6.42 -10.78 -1.55
N LEU A 31 -5.45 -9.95 -1.93
CA LEU A 31 -5.24 -9.53 -3.32
C LEU A 31 -4.83 -10.72 -4.19
N LYS A 32 -3.89 -11.56 -3.74
CA LYS A 32 -3.52 -12.79 -4.46
C LYS A 32 -4.74 -13.70 -4.73
N ARG A 33 -5.73 -13.71 -3.83
CA ARG A 33 -6.93 -14.53 -3.97
C ARG A 33 -7.99 -13.96 -4.90
N TYR A 34 -8.26 -12.65 -4.83
CA TYR A 34 -9.42 -12.04 -5.50
C TYR A 34 -9.04 -11.07 -6.64
N HIS A 35 -7.83 -10.55 -6.64
CA HIS A 35 -7.33 -9.52 -7.56
C HIS A 35 -5.85 -9.79 -7.89
N PRO A 36 -5.52 -10.91 -8.57
CA PRO A 36 -4.13 -11.30 -8.85
C PRO A 36 -3.40 -10.32 -9.79
N ASP A 37 -4.15 -9.42 -10.44
CA ASP A 37 -3.69 -8.31 -11.28
C ASP A 37 -3.27 -7.07 -10.48
N ALA A 38 -3.56 -7.03 -9.17
CA ALA A 38 -3.07 -5.98 -8.29
C ALA A 38 -1.54 -6.07 -8.17
N ALA A 39 -0.87 -4.96 -8.45
CA ALA A 39 0.56 -4.96 -8.63
C ALA A 39 1.31 -4.18 -7.57
N ASP A 40 0.77 -3.04 -7.15
CA ASP A 40 1.41 -2.18 -6.17
C ASP A 40 0.43 -1.79 -5.06
N LEU A 41 0.94 -1.82 -3.83
CA LEU A 41 0.27 -1.36 -2.63
C LEU A 41 1.08 -0.21 -2.03
N GLU A 42 0.45 0.94 -1.92
CA GLU A 42 1.06 2.13 -1.33
C GLU A 42 0.25 2.51 -0.07
N LEU A 43 0.94 2.66 1.05
CA LEU A 43 0.35 3.11 2.32
C LEU A 43 0.94 4.48 2.66
N ARG A 44 0.09 5.49 2.81
CA ARG A 44 0.48 6.85 3.20
C ARG A 44 -0.05 7.15 4.58
N LEU A 45 0.84 7.57 5.46
CA LEU A 45 0.55 8.03 6.81
C LEU A 45 0.89 9.51 6.89
N ASP A 46 -0.09 10.30 7.30
CA ASP A 46 0.04 11.74 7.47
C ASP A 46 -0.49 12.16 8.84
N HIS A 47 0.10 13.23 9.39
CA HIS A 47 -0.46 13.94 10.53
C HIS A 47 -1.03 15.26 10.02
N LEU A 48 -2.29 15.54 10.34
CA LEU A 48 -2.99 16.77 9.98
C LEU A 48 -2.94 17.73 11.18
N PRO A 49 -1.90 18.57 11.31
CA PRO A 49 -1.69 19.38 12.52
C PRO A 49 -2.81 20.38 12.77
N LYS A 50 -3.49 20.85 11.72
CA LYS A 50 -4.61 21.81 11.83
C LYS A 50 -5.80 21.27 12.61
N VAL A 51 -6.03 19.96 12.57
CA VAL A 51 -7.15 19.29 13.25
C VAL A 51 -6.67 18.26 14.28
N ASN A 52 -5.36 18.10 14.44
CA ASN A 52 -4.72 17.12 15.32
C ASN A 52 -5.19 15.68 15.07
N GLU A 53 -5.30 15.29 13.80
CA GLU A 53 -5.71 13.95 13.39
C GLU A 53 -4.61 13.23 12.62
N TYR A 54 -4.65 11.89 12.65
CA TYR A 54 -3.78 11.04 11.83
C TYR A 54 -4.60 10.47 10.68
N GLU A 55 -4.07 10.58 9.47
CA GLU A 55 -4.67 10.01 8.28
C GLU A 55 -3.85 8.81 7.79
N CYS A 56 -4.56 7.79 7.30
CA CYS A 56 -3.97 6.64 6.64
C CYS A 56 -4.69 6.40 5.32
N ALA A 57 -4.00 6.62 4.21
CA ALA A 57 -4.50 6.34 2.88
C ALA A 57 -3.89 5.05 2.33
N LEU A 58 -4.75 4.18 1.78
CA LEU A 58 -4.35 2.97 1.10
C LEU A 58 -4.59 3.14 -0.41
N VAL A 59 -3.55 3.07 -1.21
CA VAL A 59 -3.64 3.17 -2.66
C VAL A 59 -3.28 1.81 -3.25
N LEU A 60 -4.24 1.22 -3.96
CA LEU A 60 -4.07 -0.01 -4.72
C LEU A 60 -3.93 0.34 -6.19
N ARG A 61 -2.83 -0.05 -6.81
CA ARG A 61 -2.64 0.08 -8.26
C ARG A 61 -2.66 -1.31 -8.89
N ALA A 62 -3.60 -1.52 -9.80
CA ALA A 62 -3.61 -2.69 -10.67
C ALA A 62 -2.96 -2.32 -12.01
N PHE A 63 -2.11 -3.19 -12.55
CA PHE A 63 -1.66 -3.01 -13.94
C PHE A 63 -2.82 -3.40 -14.85
N LYS A 64 -3.44 -2.40 -15.49
CA LYS A 64 -4.57 -2.66 -16.40
C LYS A 64 -4.17 -3.24 -17.75
N GLU A 65 -2.88 -3.29 -18.07
CA GLU A 65 -2.43 -3.80 -19.37
C GLU A 65 -1.19 -4.67 -19.20
N THR A 66 -1.41 -5.97 -19.34
CA THR A 66 -0.39 -6.88 -19.84
C THR A 66 0.03 -6.32 -21.21
N LEU A 67 1.27 -5.85 -21.33
CA LEU A 67 1.89 -5.56 -22.63
C LEU A 67 1.83 -6.85 -23.47
N HIS A 68 0.76 -7.04 -24.24
CA HIS A 68 0.74 -8.02 -25.30
C HIS A 68 1.68 -7.52 -26.39
N ALA A 69 2.96 -7.88 -26.29
CA ALA A 69 3.83 -7.91 -27.46
C ALA A 69 3.29 -8.99 -28.41
N LYS A 70 2.27 -8.65 -29.20
CA LYS A 70 1.86 -9.43 -30.36
C LYS A 70 2.66 -8.92 -31.55
N LYS A 71 3.46 -9.83 -32.08
CA LYS A 71 4.38 -9.73 -33.23
C LYS A 71 3.86 -8.84 -34.37
N ALA A 72 4.70 -7.92 -34.85
CA ALA A 72 4.78 -7.57 -36.25
C ALA A 72 6.04 -8.24 -36.83
#